data_AF-A0A085N2Q1-F1
#
_entry.id   AF-A0A085N2Q1-F1
#
_cell.length_a   1.000
_cell.length_b   1.000
_cell.length_c   1.000
_cell.angle_alpha   90.00
_cell.angle_beta   90.00
_cell.angle_gamma   90.00
#
_symmetry.space_group_name_H-M   'P 1'
#
loop_
_entity.id
_entity.type
_entity.pdbx_description
1 polymer ?
#
loop_
_entity_poly.entity_id
_entity_poly.type
_entity_poly.pdbx_seq_one_letter_code
_entity_poly.pdbx_strand_id
1 'polypeptide(L)'
;MLLFFHQAKTAAVNTRIFCNTVGEGTLSLTLYGKWFRHFRKEEFGVSDRPRSSCPKETQDDELEALLAENSAVSITEIAKTLGVHNSSVSRRLNAMGKIPNYGNWAPHELSASGKDKRHSICLSLLTQLIKQSFLF
;
A
#
# COMPACT_ATOMS: atom_id res chain seq x y z
N MET A 1 -15.16 -28.82 -3.27
CA MET A 1 -16.01 -28.78 -4.50
C MET A 1 -15.23 -29.15 -5.76
N LEU A 2 -14.05 -28.56 -5.99
CA LEU A 2 -13.22 -28.81 -7.18
C LEU A 2 -12.88 -30.31 -7.38
N LEU A 3 -12.51 -31.03 -6.32
CA LEU A 3 -12.28 -32.48 -6.36
C LEU A 3 -13.48 -33.25 -6.95
N PHE A 4 -14.70 -32.89 -6.52
CA PHE A 4 -15.92 -33.54 -6.97
C PHE A 4 -16.31 -33.14 -8.40
N PHE A 5 -15.87 -31.96 -8.86
CA PHE A 5 -16.00 -31.54 -10.26
C PHE A 5 -15.12 -32.41 -11.17
N HIS A 6 -13.86 -32.67 -10.78
CA HIS A 6 -12.97 -33.57 -11.52
C HIS A 6 -13.44 -35.03 -11.53
N GLN A 7 -14.17 -35.46 -10.49
CA GLN A 7 -14.82 -36.78 -10.47
C GLN A 7 -16.06 -36.89 -11.39
N ALA A 8 -16.36 -35.87 -12.20
CA ALA A 8 -17.46 -35.80 -13.16
C ALA A 8 -18.87 -36.03 -12.56
N LYS A 9 -19.02 -35.87 -11.24
CA LYS A 9 -20.31 -36.02 -10.56
C LYS A 9 -21.16 -34.75 -10.72
N THR A 10 -22.47 -34.92 -10.88
CA THR A 10 -23.42 -33.80 -11.02
C THR A 10 -23.48 -32.94 -9.76
N ALA A 11 -23.68 -31.63 -9.93
CA ALA A 11 -23.76 -30.66 -8.85
C ALA A 11 -24.74 -31.06 -7.73
N ALA A 12 -25.94 -31.52 -8.09
CA ALA A 12 -26.96 -31.94 -7.13
C ALA A 12 -26.57 -33.18 -6.30
N VAL A 13 -25.86 -34.13 -6.91
CA VAL A 13 -25.37 -35.34 -6.22
C VAL A 13 -24.29 -34.95 -5.22
N ASN A 14 -23.36 -34.09 -5.64
CA ASN A 14 -22.28 -33.67 -4.78
C ASN A 14 -22.71 -32.75 -3.66
N THR A 15 -23.73 -31.89 -3.85
CA THR A 15 -24.29 -31.09 -2.76
C THR A 15 -24.88 -31.97 -1.67
N ARG A 16 -25.59 -33.04 -2.05
CA ARG A 16 -26.17 -33.99 -1.09
C ARG A 16 -25.08 -34.75 -0.34
N ILE A 17 -24.08 -35.28 -1.05
CA ILE A 17 -22.94 -35.96 -0.45
C ILE A 17 -22.20 -35.02 0.50
N PHE A 18 -21.93 -33.78 0.06
CA PHE A 18 -21.21 -32.79 0.86
C PHE A 18 -21.98 -32.42 2.13
N CYS A 19 -23.27 -32.07 2.03
CA CYS A 19 -24.11 -31.75 3.19
C CYS A 19 -24.20 -32.94 4.16
N ASN A 20 -24.28 -34.18 3.66
CA ASN A 20 -24.27 -35.36 4.52
C ASN A 20 -22.92 -35.59 5.22
N THR A 21 -21.80 -35.22 4.59
CA THR A 21 -20.45 -35.42 5.17
C THR A 21 -20.00 -34.31 6.11
N VAL A 22 -20.42 -33.05 5.86
CA VAL A 22 -19.91 -31.87 6.58
C VAL A 22 -20.94 -31.30 7.56
N GLY A 23 -22.23 -31.52 7.31
CA GLY A 23 -23.33 -31.01 8.14
C GLY A 23 -24.45 -30.41 7.29
N GLU A 24 -25.69 -30.66 7.71
CA GLU A 24 -26.87 -30.11 7.06
C GLU A 24 -26.86 -28.58 7.15
N GLY A 25 -27.09 -27.89 6.01
CA GLY A 25 -27.08 -26.42 5.94
C GLY A 25 -25.75 -25.75 5.62
N THR A 26 -24.64 -26.51 5.45
CA THR A 26 -23.32 -25.92 5.22
C THR A 26 -23.20 -25.13 3.90
N LEU A 27 -23.79 -25.63 2.80
CA LEU A 27 -23.73 -24.98 1.47
C LEU A 27 -25.05 -25.19 0.72
N SER A 28 -25.57 -24.13 0.11
CA SER A 28 -26.79 -24.23 -0.71
C SER A 28 -26.49 -24.82 -2.10
N LEU A 29 -27.49 -25.46 -2.71
CA LEU A 29 -27.43 -25.91 -4.11
C LEU A 29 -27.09 -24.76 -5.07
N THR A 30 -27.56 -23.55 -4.75
CA THR A 30 -27.30 -22.34 -5.53
C THR A 30 -25.81 -21.93 -5.49
N LEU A 31 -25.16 -22.00 -4.33
CA LEU A 31 -23.74 -21.68 -4.19
C LEU A 31 -22.88 -22.73 -4.89
N TYR A 32 -23.23 -24.01 -4.77
CA TYR A 32 -22.54 -25.11 -5.44
C TYR A 32 -22.65 -25.00 -6.97
N GLY A 33 -23.83 -24.63 -7.48
CA GLY A 33 -24.05 -24.36 -8.90
C GLY A 33 -23.21 -23.19 -9.43
N LYS A 34 -23.04 -22.11 -8.64
CA LYS A 34 -22.15 -20.99 -9.00
C LYS A 34 -20.71 -21.46 -9.14
N TRP A 35 -20.19 -22.22 -8.18
CA TRP A 35 -18.83 -22.78 -8.24
C TRP A 35 -18.63 -23.72 -9.43
N PHE A 36 -19.59 -24.61 -9.71
CA PHE A 36 -19.53 -25.48 -10.89
C PHE A 36 -19.50 -24.70 -12.20
N ARG A 37 -20.18 -23.55 -12.27
CA ARG A 37 -20.11 -22.66 -13.44
C ARG A 37 -18.73 -22.00 -13.58
N HIS A 38 -18.07 -21.63 -12.47
CA HIS A 38 -16.69 -21.14 -12.51
C HIS A 38 -15.72 -22.23 -12.99
N PHE A 39 -15.81 -23.44 -12.46
CA PHE A 39 -14.94 -24.55 -12.86
C PHE A 39 -15.13 -24.96 -14.33
N ARG A 40 -16.36 -24.86 -14.86
CA ARG A 40 -16.62 -25.06 -16.30
C ARG A 40 -15.99 -24.00 -17.20
N LYS A 41 -15.67 -22.82 -16.65
CA LYS A 41 -14.94 -21.74 -17.34
C LYS A 41 -13.43 -21.83 -17.10
N GLU A 42 -12.95 -22.95 -16.56
CA GLU A 42 -11.53 -23.17 -16.20
C GLU A 42 -11.00 -22.19 -15.14
N GLU A 43 -11.91 -21.50 -14.42
CA GLU A 43 -11.56 -20.65 -13.30
C GLU A 43 -11.51 -21.47 -12.01
N PHE A 44 -10.35 -22.06 -11.72
CA PHE A 44 -10.13 -22.91 -10.54
C PHE A 44 -9.66 -22.15 -9.29
N GLY A 45 -9.52 -20.82 -9.38
CA GLY A 45 -9.19 -19.96 -8.25
C GLY A 45 -10.28 -20.04 -7.18
N VAL A 46 -9.90 -20.48 -5.98
CA VAL A 46 -10.82 -20.58 -4.83
C VAL A 46 -10.88 -19.26 -4.05
N SER A 47 -9.92 -18.37 -4.26
CA SER A 47 -9.90 -17.05 -3.64
C SER A 47 -11.01 -16.17 -4.18
N ASP A 48 -11.63 -15.40 -3.29
CA ASP A 48 -12.59 -14.36 -3.67
C ASP A 48 -11.93 -13.38 -4.64
N ARG A 49 -12.70 -12.98 -5.66
CA ARG A 49 -12.31 -11.86 -6.52
C ARG A 49 -12.18 -10.59 -5.65
N PRO A 50 -11.35 -9.62 -6.05
CA PRO A 50 -11.32 -8.32 -5.41
C PRO A 50 -12.74 -7.80 -5.31
N ARG A 51 -13.23 -7.62 -4.07
CA ARG A 51 -14.55 -7.04 -3.84
C ARG A 51 -14.45 -5.56 -4.20
N SER A 52 -15.54 -5.00 -4.71
CA SER A 52 -15.65 -3.55 -4.85
C SER A 52 -15.49 -2.94 -3.47
N SER A 53 -14.33 -2.35 -3.21
CA SER A 53 -14.11 -1.54 -2.03
C SER A 53 -14.94 -0.26 -2.14
N CYS A 54 -15.31 0.30 -1.00
CA CYS A 54 -15.91 1.64 -0.94
C CYS A 54 -15.01 2.62 -1.73
N PRO A 55 -15.59 3.53 -2.53
CA PRO A 55 -14.82 4.57 -3.21
C PRO A 55 -13.90 5.29 -2.22
N LYS A 56 -12.65 5.50 -2.64
CA LYS A 56 -11.66 6.25 -1.85
C LYS A 56 -12.16 7.69 -1.69
N GLU A 57 -12.37 8.14 -0.45
CA GLU A 57 -12.78 9.53 -0.15
C GLU A 57 -11.71 10.56 -0.54
N THR A 58 -10.43 10.16 -0.56
CA THR A 58 -9.30 11.00 -1.00
C THR A 58 -8.49 10.33 -2.09
N GLN A 59 -8.08 11.12 -3.10
CA GLN A 59 -7.13 10.68 -4.12
C GLN A 59 -5.70 10.74 -3.55
N ASP A 60 -4.84 9.79 -3.94
CA ASP A 60 -3.43 9.77 -3.51
C ASP A 60 -2.71 11.03 -4.01
N ASP A 61 -3.01 11.43 -5.25
CA ASP A 61 -2.35 12.53 -5.96
C ASP A 61 -2.51 13.88 -5.25
N GLU A 62 -3.70 14.19 -4.73
CA GLU A 62 -3.95 15.42 -3.97
C GLU A 62 -3.15 15.48 -2.67
N LEU A 63 -3.06 14.34 -1.98
CA LEU A 63 -2.33 14.23 -0.72
C LEU A 63 -0.82 14.29 -0.96
N GLU A 64 -0.32 13.72 -2.06
CA GLU A 64 1.08 13.84 -2.47
C GLU A 64 1.44 15.27 -2.85
N ALA A 65 0.58 15.99 -3.56
CA ALA A 65 0.81 17.39 -3.92
C ALA A 65 0.97 18.28 -2.67
N LEU A 66 0.10 18.11 -1.66
CA LEU A 66 0.20 18.85 -0.40
C LEU A 66 1.50 18.56 0.35
N LEU A 67 1.94 17.30 0.39
CA LEU A 67 3.18 16.91 1.05
C LEU A 67 4.44 17.36 0.28
N ALA A 68 4.35 17.48 -1.05
CA ALA A 68 5.44 17.98 -1.87
C ALA A 68 5.67 19.49 -1.69
N GLU A 69 4.60 20.26 -1.49
CA GLU A 69 4.68 21.68 -1.18
C GLU A 69 5.25 21.91 0.23
N ASN A 70 4.75 21.19 1.22
CA ASN A 70 5.26 21.25 2.59
C ASN A 70 5.13 19.89 3.28
N SER A 71 6.27 19.27 3.58
CA SER A 71 6.31 17.97 4.25
C SER A 71 6.03 18.03 5.75
N ALA A 72 6.05 19.21 6.36
CA ALA A 72 5.85 19.42 7.80
C ALA A 72 4.41 19.79 8.19
N VAL A 73 3.43 19.62 7.29
CA VAL A 73 2.02 19.96 7.53
C VAL A 73 1.37 18.95 8.49
N SER A 74 0.50 19.45 9.38
CA SER A 74 -0.24 18.59 10.32
C SER A 74 -1.37 17.82 9.63
N ILE A 75 -1.71 16.64 10.15
CA ILE A 75 -2.86 15.83 9.69
C ILE A 75 -4.15 16.65 9.75
N THR A 76 -4.31 17.50 10.76
CA THR A 76 -5.48 18.37 10.95
C THR A 76 -5.62 19.44 9.89
N GLU A 77 -4.50 20.02 9.42
CA GLU A 77 -4.53 21.00 8.34
C GLU A 77 -4.86 20.31 7.01
N ILE A 78 -4.22 19.17 6.73
CA ILE A 78 -4.52 18.35 5.54
C ILE A 78 -5.99 17.94 5.52
N ALA A 79 -6.54 17.53 6.66
CA ALA A 79 -7.95 17.16 6.77
C ALA A 79 -8.89 18.34 6.49
N LYS A 80 -8.55 19.54 6.98
CA LYS A 80 -9.31 20.76 6.70
C LYS A 80 -9.22 21.18 5.24
N THR A 81 -8.05 21.10 4.61
CA THR A 81 -7.88 21.47 3.19
C THR A 81 -8.61 20.51 2.26
N LEU A 82 -8.56 19.21 2.55
CA LEU A 82 -9.24 18.18 1.76
C LEU A 82 -10.72 17.98 2.15
N GLY A 83 -11.20 18.63 3.22
CA GLY A 83 -12.58 18.48 3.69
C GLY A 83 -12.92 17.08 4.19
N VAL A 84 -11.92 16.31 4.64
CA VAL A 84 -12.08 14.92 5.10
C VAL A 84 -11.78 14.77 6.57
N HIS A 85 -12.19 13.65 7.16
CA HIS A 85 -11.91 13.39 8.56
C HIS A 85 -10.42 13.04 8.79
N ASN A 86 -9.84 13.47 9.92
CA ASN A 86 -8.44 13.21 10.30
C ASN A 86 -8.05 11.72 10.19
N SER A 87 -8.97 10.82 10.57
CA SER A 87 -8.73 9.37 10.52
C SER A 87 -8.63 8.83 9.09
N SER A 88 -9.29 9.47 8.11
CA SER A 88 -9.17 9.12 6.69
C SER A 88 -7.78 9.52 6.17
N VAL A 89 -7.30 10.72 6.52
CA VAL A 89 -5.94 11.18 6.18
C VAL A 89 -4.88 10.28 6.80
N SER A 90 -4.97 9.99 8.10
CA SER A 90 -4.01 9.15 8.82
C SER A 90 -3.91 7.73 8.23
N ARG A 91 -5.06 7.08 7.98
CA ARG A 91 -5.10 5.77 7.31
C ARG A 91 -4.46 5.83 5.93
N ARG A 92 -4.68 6.91 5.19
CA ARG A 92 -4.16 7.05 3.83
C ARG A 92 -2.66 7.27 3.79
N LEU A 93 -2.14 8.15 4.64
CA LEU A 93 -0.70 8.36 4.81
C LEU A 93 0.02 7.05 5.13
N ASN A 94 -0.55 6.25 6.04
CA ASN A 94 0.00 4.93 6.38
C ASN A 94 -0.04 3.95 5.19
N ALA A 95 -1.15 3.92 4.43
CA ALA A 95 -1.26 3.08 3.24
C ALA A 95 -0.25 3.46 2.13
N MET A 96 0.14 4.73 2.05
CA MET A 96 1.21 5.21 1.15
C MET A 96 2.62 5.01 1.73
N GLY A 97 2.77 4.49 2.95
CA GLY A 97 4.05 4.31 3.62
C GLY A 97 4.70 5.61 4.11
N LYS A 98 3.93 6.70 4.27
CA LYS A 98 4.43 7.97 4.83
C LYS A 98 4.50 7.85 6.36
N ILE A 99 5.67 8.17 6.92
CA ILE A 99 5.94 8.13 8.36
C ILE A 99 6.29 9.55 8.81
N PRO A 100 5.69 10.07 9.89
CA PRO A 100 6.05 11.38 10.43
C PRO A 100 7.47 11.33 11.00
N ASN A 101 8.34 12.21 10.51
CA ASN A 101 9.70 12.37 11.00
C ASN A 101 9.88 13.80 11.52
N TYR A 102 10.72 13.93 12.55
CA TYR A 102 11.11 15.25 13.04
C TYR A 102 12.21 15.84 12.17
N GLY A 103 12.23 17.17 12.09
CA GLY A 103 13.33 17.89 11.44
C GLY A 103 14.65 17.62 12.16
N ASN A 104 15.75 17.57 11.40
CA ASN A 104 17.08 17.45 11.97
C ASN A 104 17.47 18.75 12.68
N TRP A 105 18.09 18.63 13.86
CA TRP A 105 18.63 19.78 14.56
C TRP A 105 19.90 20.28 13.86
N ALA A 106 19.93 21.57 13.55
CA ALA A 106 21.12 22.25 13.03
C ALA A 106 21.74 23.13 14.14
N PRO A 107 23.06 23.07 14.37
CA PRO A 107 23.70 23.81 15.47
C PRO A 107 23.55 25.32 15.44
N HIS A 108 23.50 25.91 14.25
CA HIS A 108 23.25 27.32 14.03
C HIS A 108 22.85 27.54 12.58
N GLU A 109 22.17 28.65 12.33
CA GLU A 109 21.83 29.09 10.99
C GLU A 109 23.06 29.69 10.30
N LEU A 110 23.29 29.27 9.05
CA LEU A 110 24.43 29.74 8.25
C LEU A 110 24.01 30.87 7.32
N SER A 111 24.78 31.96 7.34
CA SER A 111 24.71 32.98 6.31
C SER A 111 25.14 32.42 4.95
N ALA A 112 24.70 33.05 3.86
CA ALA A 112 25.09 32.65 2.49
C ALA A 112 26.61 32.55 2.33
N SER A 113 27.35 33.60 2.73
CA SER A 113 28.82 33.60 2.71
C SER A 113 29.42 32.49 3.59
N GLY A 114 28.78 32.15 4.72
CA GLY A 114 29.21 31.05 5.57
C GLY A 114 29.09 29.69 4.87
N LYS A 115 28.01 29.47 4.10
CA LYS A 115 27.82 28.26 3.28
C LYS A 115 28.89 28.17 2.20
N ASP A 116 29.16 29.26 1.48
CA ASP A 116 30.14 29.30 0.39
C ASP A 116 31.57 29.00 0.87
N LYS A 117 31.98 29.62 1.98
CA LYS A 117 33.30 29.38 2.59
C LYS A 117 33.46 27.91 2.97
N ARG A 118 32.46 27.33 3.64
CA ARG A 118 32.48 25.92 4.04
C ARG A 118 32.58 25.01 2.82
N HIS A 119 31.78 25.26 1.79
CA HIS A 119 31.81 24.50 0.55
C HIS A 119 33.20 24.55 -0.12
N SER A 120 33.79 25.75 -0.25
CA SER A 120 35.12 25.91 -0.83
C SER A 120 36.21 25.18 -0.04
N ILE A 121 36.17 25.25 1.29
CA ILE A 121 37.13 24.56 2.16
C ILE A 121 37.00 23.05 1.98
N CYS A 122 35.77 22.51 2.03
CA CYS A 122 35.53 21.07 1.84
C CYS A 122 36.06 20.57 0.49
N LEU A 123 35.83 21.32 -0.60
CA LEU A 123 36.35 20.95 -1.93
C LEU A 123 37.89 20.96 -1.98
N SER A 124 38.52 21.97 -1.40
CA SER A 124 39.98 22.04 -1.33
C SER A 124 40.58 20.86 -0.55
N LEU A 125 39.99 20.52 0.60
CA LEU A 125 40.45 19.40 1.41
C LEU A 125 40.24 18.05 0.70
N LEU A 126 39.08 17.87 0.06
CA LEU A 126 38.75 16.66 -0.70
C LEU A 126 39.77 16.45 -1.84
N THR A 127 40.06 17.50 -2.61
CA THR A 127 41.02 17.42 -3.73
C THR A 127 42.45 17.13 -3.26
N GLN A 128 42.86 17.65 -2.09
CA GLN A 128 44.15 17.33 -1.49
C GLN A 128 44.24 15.86 -1.06
N LEU A 129 43.21 15.34 -0.39
CA LEU A 129 43.12 13.93 0.02
C LEU A 129 43.23 12.99 -1.18
N ILE A 130 42.48 13.29 -2.24
CA ILE A 130 42.52 12.51 -3.48
C ILE A 130 43.94 12.52 -4.06
N LYS A 131 44.57 13.69 -4.18
CA LYS A 131 45.95 13.80 -4.69
C LYS A 131 46.97 13.03 -3.83
N GLN A 132 46.82 13.04 -2.51
CA GLN A 132 47.70 12.30 -1.61
C GLN A 132 47.49 10.78 -1.71
N SER A 133 46.26 10.32 -1.96
CA SER A 133 45.96 8.90 -2.14
C SER A 133 46.54 8.29 -3.43
N PHE A 134 46.83 9.12 -4.43
CA PHE A 134 47.50 8.71 -5.68
C PHE A 134 49.03 8.70 -5.61
N LEU A 135 49.61 9.10 -4.46
CA LEU A 135 51.07 9.16 -4.24
C LEU A 135 51.60 7.95 -3.43
N PHE A 136 50.78 6.92 -3.24
CA PHE A 136 51.16 5.63 -2.66
C PHE A 136 50.91 4.49 -3.65
#